data_AF-A0A4Y8C995-F1
#
_entry.id   AF-A0A4Y8C995-F1
#
_cell.length_a   1.000
_cell.length_b   1.000
_cell.length_c   1.000
_cell.angle_alpha   90.00
_cell.angle_beta   90.00
_cell.angle_gamma   90.00
#
_symmetry.space_group_name_H-M   'P 1'
#
loop_
_entity.id
_entity.type
_entity.pdbx_description
1 polymer ?
#
loop_
_entity_poly.entity_id
_entity_poly.type
_entity_poly.pdbx_seq_one_letter_code
_entity_poly.pdbx_strand_id
1 'polypeptide(L)'
;KSNRQLKQETLDFVTIGETYFLRELVQLKEIIYYAKSLEKRVNILSAPCSSGEEVYSLALLAAQNFIKDMYILGIDINSSVIEKAKLGKYQGRTLQRLSESEKRR
;
A
#
# COMPACT_ATOMS: atom_id res chain seq x y z
N LYS A 1 29.01 20.15 -0.05
CA LYS A 1 28.33 18.87 -0.40
C LYS A 1 27.10 18.76 0.48
N SER A 2 25.90 18.55 -0.10
CA SER A 2 24.67 18.34 0.68
C SER A 2 24.79 17.03 1.48
N ASN A 3 24.50 17.07 2.79
CA ASN A 3 24.46 15.86 3.62
C ASN A 3 23.20 15.06 3.30
N ARG A 4 23.36 13.96 2.55
CA ARG A 4 22.25 13.10 2.09
C ARG A 4 21.46 12.50 3.26
N GLN A 5 22.13 12.15 4.34
CA GLN A 5 21.48 11.57 5.52
C GLN A 5 20.58 12.62 6.20
N LEU A 6 21.12 13.81 6.48
CA LEU A 6 20.33 14.90 7.07
C LEU A 6 19.14 15.28 6.19
N LYS A 7 19.30 15.26 4.86
CA LYS A 7 18.19 15.48 3.93
C LYS A 7 17.10 14.41 4.08
N GLN A 8 17.48 13.14 4.17
CA GLN A 8 16.52 12.04 4.35
C GLN A 8 15.82 12.13 5.70
N GLU A 9 16.56 12.40 6.78
CA GLU A 9 15.98 12.58 8.13
C GLU A 9 14.99 13.76 8.16
N THR A 10 15.30 14.85 7.46
CA THR A 10 14.38 15.99 7.32
C THR A 10 13.11 15.60 6.58
N LEU A 11 13.22 14.86 5.46
CA LEU A 11 12.07 14.37 4.71
C LEU A 11 11.19 13.44 5.55
N ASP A 12 11.82 12.52 6.28
CA ASP A 12 11.13 11.57 7.14
C ASP A 12 10.42 12.29 8.31
N PHE A 13 10.98 13.40 8.80
CA PHE A 13 10.40 14.22 9.87
C PHE A 13 9.22 15.10 9.42
N VAL A 14 9.30 15.71 8.23
CA VAL A 14 8.27 16.68 7.76
C VAL A 14 7.07 16.02 7.08
N THR A 15 7.16 14.75 6.69
CA THR A 15 6.08 14.03 6.00
C THR A 15 5.06 13.46 6.99
N ILE A 16 3.77 13.53 6.64
CA ILE A 16 2.68 12.92 7.41
C ILE A 16 2.28 11.62 6.74
N GLY A 17 2.55 10.49 7.41
CA GLY A 17 2.30 9.14 6.89
C GLY A 17 0.95 8.54 7.27
N GLU A 18 -0.12 9.32 7.42
CA GLU A 18 -1.43 8.77 7.79
C GLU A 18 -2.03 7.94 6.65
N THR A 19 -2.11 6.63 6.87
CA THR A 19 -2.74 5.67 5.96
C THR A 19 -3.34 4.51 6.76
N TYR A 20 -4.25 3.76 6.13
CA TYR A 20 -4.90 2.60 6.73
C TYR A 20 -5.49 1.72 5.63
N PHE A 21 -5.78 0.46 5.96
CA PHE A 21 -6.30 -0.50 5.00
C PHE A 21 -7.65 -0.06 4.44
N LEU A 22 -7.87 -0.31 3.15
CA LEU A 22 -9.13 -0.05 2.44
C LEU A 22 -9.63 1.40 2.62
N ARG A 23 -8.71 2.38 2.58
CA ARG A 23 -9.02 3.82 2.76
C ARG A 23 -10.00 4.36 1.73
N GLU A 24 -9.70 4.17 0.47
CA GLU A 24 -10.54 4.60 -0.65
C GLU A 24 -11.14 3.36 -1.33
N LEU A 25 -11.95 2.60 -0.57
CA LEU A 25 -12.40 1.25 -0.97
C LEU A 25 -13.10 1.23 -2.34
N VAL A 26 -13.89 2.25 -2.65
CA VAL A 26 -14.60 2.32 -3.93
C VAL A 26 -13.60 2.40 -5.08
N GLN A 27 -12.64 3.31 -5.00
CA GLN A 27 -11.60 3.53 -6.00
C GLN A 27 -10.69 2.30 -6.13
N LEU A 28 -10.32 1.67 -5.01
CA LEU A 28 -9.54 0.43 -5.02
C LEU A 28 -10.30 -0.71 -5.72
N LYS A 29 -11.61 -0.84 -5.50
CA LYS A 29 -12.42 -1.85 -6.21
C LYS A 29 -12.48 -1.57 -7.71
N GLU A 30 -12.66 -0.32 -8.13
CA GLU A 30 -12.65 0.05 -9.54
C GLU A 30 -11.32 -0.30 -10.21
N ILE A 31 -10.17 -0.04 -9.54
CA ILE A 31 -8.85 -0.45 -10.03
C ILE A 31 -8.78 -1.97 -10.23
N ILE A 32 -9.30 -2.74 -9.29
CA ILE A 32 -9.29 -4.22 -9.36
C ILE A 32 -10.21 -4.74 -10.46
N TYR A 33 -11.40 -4.17 -10.63
CA TYR A 33 -12.31 -4.54 -11.71
C TYR A 33 -11.74 -4.20 -13.08
N TYR A 34 -11.13 -3.03 -13.21
CA TYR A 34 -10.42 -2.64 -14.43
C TYR A 34 -9.22 -3.56 -14.69
N ALA A 35 -8.40 -3.86 -13.68
CA ALA A 35 -7.29 -4.79 -13.83
C ALA A 35 -7.75 -6.18 -14.30
N LYS A 36 -8.89 -6.66 -13.78
CA LYS A 36 -9.49 -7.94 -14.16
C LYS A 36 -9.99 -7.95 -15.61
N SER A 37 -10.60 -6.86 -16.08
CA SER A 37 -11.16 -6.78 -17.44
C SER A 37 -10.09 -6.75 -18.53
N LEU A 38 -8.82 -6.48 -18.19
CA LEU A 38 -7.72 -6.46 -19.15
C LEU A 38 -7.26 -7.86 -19.58
N GLU A 39 -7.66 -8.92 -18.87
CA GLU A 39 -7.33 -10.33 -19.17
C GLU A 39 -5.83 -10.59 -19.44
N LYS A 40 -4.96 -9.81 -18.79
CA LYS A 40 -3.51 -9.89 -18.93
C LYS A 40 -2.82 -9.53 -17.64
N ARG A 41 -1.51 -9.72 -17.58
CA ARG A 41 -0.69 -9.27 -16.45
C ARG A 41 -0.79 -7.75 -16.28
N VAL A 42 -1.12 -7.30 -15.07
CA VAL A 42 -1.23 -5.88 -14.72
C VAL A 42 -0.12 -5.46 -13.76
N ASN A 43 0.50 -4.31 -14.03
CA ASN A 43 1.45 -3.67 -13.14
C ASN A 43 0.81 -2.40 -12.57
N ILE A 44 0.78 -2.27 -11.24
CA ILE A 44 0.21 -1.12 -10.52
C ILE A 44 1.33 -0.40 -9.76
N LEU A 45 1.37 0.93 -9.86
CA LEU A 45 2.24 1.79 -9.06
C LEU A 45 1.38 2.51 -8.01
N SER A 46 1.67 2.30 -6.73
CA SER A 46 1.12 3.06 -5.60
C SER A 46 2.17 4.09 -5.16
N ALA A 47 1.83 5.38 -5.32
CA ALA A 47 2.76 6.49 -5.09
C ALA A 47 1.99 7.75 -4.62
N PRO A 48 2.21 8.25 -3.39
CA PRO A 48 3.01 7.67 -2.32
C PRO A 48 2.31 6.49 -1.61
N CYS A 49 3.05 5.43 -1.26
CA CYS A 49 2.46 4.25 -0.59
C CYS A 49 2.47 4.30 0.95
N SER A 50 3.14 5.28 1.56
CA SER A 50 3.35 5.39 3.00
C SER A 50 3.85 4.07 3.61
N SER A 51 3.27 3.62 4.72
CA SER A 51 3.58 2.36 5.38
C SER A 51 3.00 1.12 4.70
N GLY A 52 2.51 1.20 3.46
CA GLY A 52 2.18 0.06 2.61
C GLY A 52 0.73 -0.41 2.64
N GLU A 53 -0.14 0.17 3.47
CA GLU A 53 -1.53 -0.26 3.62
C GLU A 53 -2.33 -0.24 2.30
N GLU A 54 -2.06 0.70 1.40
CA GLU A 54 -2.69 0.75 0.08
C GLU A 54 -2.23 -0.40 -0.83
N VAL A 55 -0.91 -0.66 -0.86
CA VAL A 55 -0.32 -1.78 -1.62
C VAL A 55 -0.91 -3.11 -1.17
N TYR A 56 -0.99 -3.33 0.15
CA TYR A 56 -1.60 -4.53 0.70
C TYR A 56 -3.11 -4.58 0.50
N SER A 57 -3.80 -3.44 0.51
CA SER A 57 -5.23 -3.36 0.18
C SER A 57 -5.50 -3.81 -1.26
N LEU A 58 -4.69 -3.34 -2.22
CA LEU A 58 -4.77 -3.78 -3.61
C LEU A 58 -4.50 -5.29 -3.72
N ALA A 59 -3.47 -5.80 -3.04
CA ALA A 59 -3.15 -7.23 -3.03
C ALA A 59 -4.29 -8.08 -2.44
N LEU A 60 -4.88 -7.62 -1.33
CA LEU A 60 -6.02 -8.29 -0.68
C LEU A 60 -7.23 -8.37 -1.61
N LEU A 61 -7.59 -7.25 -2.23
CA LEU A 61 -8.73 -7.19 -3.15
C LEU A 61 -8.46 -8.00 -4.44
N ALA A 62 -7.23 -7.99 -4.95
CA ALA A 62 -6.83 -8.84 -6.08
C ALA A 62 -7.01 -10.32 -5.76
N ALA A 63 -6.56 -10.76 -4.58
CA ALA A 63 -6.74 -12.13 -4.10
C ALA A 63 -8.22 -12.51 -3.93
N GLN A 64 -9.05 -11.60 -3.40
CA GLN A 64 -10.50 -11.81 -3.29
C GLN A 64 -11.21 -11.92 -4.63
N ASN A 65 -10.67 -11.30 -5.69
CA ASN A 65 -11.24 -11.30 -7.03
C ASN A 65 -10.60 -12.33 -7.99
N PHE A 66 -9.75 -13.20 -7.45
CA PHE A 66 -9.04 -14.28 -8.17
C PHE A 66 -8.10 -13.78 -9.27
N ILE A 67 -7.52 -12.59 -9.12
CA ILE A 67 -6.49 -12.08 -10.04
C ILE A 67 -5.14 -12.65 -9.62
N LYS A 68 -4.54 -13.50 -10.47
CA LYS A 68 -3.25 -14.15 -10.19
C LYS A 68 -2.05 -13.38 -10.75
N ASP A 69 -2.24 -12.71 -11.88
CA ASP A 69 -1.15 -12.05 -12.62
C ASP A 69 -1.15 -10.53 -12.37
N MET A 70 -0.83 -10.14 -11.15
CA MET A 70 -0.71 -8.73 -10.76
C MET A 70 0.62 -8.47 -10.07
N TYR A 71 1.28 -7.37 -10.45
CA TYR A 71 2.45 -6.83 -9.77
C TYR A 71 2.13 -5.45 -9.22
N ILE A 72 2.42 -5.21 -7.94
CA ILE A 72 2.17 -3.94 -7.27
C ILE A 72 3.49 -3.41 -6.74
N LEU A 73 3.86 -2.19 -7.16
CA LEU A 73 5.04 -1.47 -6.68
C LEU A 73 4.58 -0.30 -5.82
N GLY A 74 5.00 -0.28 -4.56
CA GLY A 74 4.86 0.89 -3.68
C GLY A 74 6.13 1.73 -3.69
N ILE A 75 5.99 3.05 -3.86
CA ILE A 75 7.10 4.00 -3.66
C ILE A 75 6.68 5.09 -2.67
N ASP A 76 7.64 5.53 -1.87
CA ASP A 76 7.49 6.67 -0.97
C ASP A 76 8.84 7.37 -0.83
N ILE A 77 8.79 8.67 -0.55
CA ILE A 77 9.99 9.46 -0.28
C ILE A 77 10.48 9.27 1.16
N ASN A 78 9.58 8.92 2.08
CA ASN A 78 9.90 8.68 3.47
C ASN A 78 10.45 7.25 3.63
N SER A 79 11.73 7.16 3.96
CA SER A 79 12.43 5.88 4.04
C SER A 79 11.96 5.05 5.24
N SER A 80 11.63 5.72 6.35
CA SER A 80 11.15 5.07 7.57
C SER A 80 9.81 4.35 7.38
N VAL A 81 8.90 4.87 6.55
CA VAL A 81 7.60 4.21 6.28
C VAL A 81 7.74 3.09 5.26
N ILE A 82 8.67 3.19 4.31
CA ILE A 82 9.00 2.08 3.41
C ILE A 82 9.52 0.87 4.19
N GLU A 83 10.33 1.07 5.22
CA GLU A 83 10.76 -0.05 6.06
C GLU A 83 9.59 -0.68 6.83
N LYS A 84 8.61 0.12 7.29
CA LYS A 84 7.36 -0.42 7.86
C LYS A 84 6.56 -1.23 6.84
N ALA A 85 6.45 -0.73 5.61
CA ALA A 85 5.77 -1.42 4.51
C ALA A 85 6.42 -2.78 4.22
N LYS A 86 7.75 -2.84 4.12
CA LYS A 86 8.50 -4.08 3.92
C LYS A 86 8.33 -5.08 5.06
N LEU A 87 8.26 -4.59 6.31
CA LEU A 87 8.02 -5.44 7.48
C LEU A 87 6.61 -6.05 7.48
N GLY A 88 5.62 -5.36 6.92
CA GLY A 88 4.26 -5.87 6.75
C GLY A 88 3.51 -6.18 8.06
N LYS A 89 3.90 -5.55 9.18
CA LYS A 89 3.31 -5.75 10.50
C LYS A 89 2.45 -4.56 10.88
N TYR A 90 1.15 -4.80 11.04
CA TYR A 90 0.15 -3.76 11.31
C TYR A 90 -0.67 -4.10 12.55
N GLN A 91 -1.18 -3.06 13.22
CA GLN A 91 -1.93 -3.21 14.45
C GLN A 91 -2.84 -2.00 14.70
N GLY A 92 -3.83 -2.17 15.58
CA GLY A 92 -4.66 -1.08 16.05
C GLY A 92 -5.55 -0.46 14.97
N ARG A 93 -5.54 0.87 14.88
CA ARG A 93 -6.50 1.64 14.06
C ARG A 93 -6.39 1.39 12.55
N THR A 94 -5.19 1.04 12.06
CA THR A 94 -4.98 0.85 10.62
C THR A 94 -5.74 -0.36 10.06
N LEU A 95 -6.08 -1.33 10.92
CA LEU A 95 -6.82 -2.56 10.58
C LEU A 95 -8.34 -2.43 10.79
N GLN A 96 -8.86 -1.29 11.25
CA GLN A 96 -10.27 -1.15 11.63
C GLN A 96 -11.26 -1.43 10.50
N ARG A 97 -10.85 -1.21 9.25
CA ARG A 97 -11.68 -1.44 8.07
C ARG A 97 -11.61 -2.88 7.55
N LEU A 98 -10.73 -3.71 8.09
CA LEU A 98 -10.67 -5.12 7.76
C LEU A 98 -11.67 -5.90 8.61
N SER A 99 -12.36 -6.84 7.98
CA SER A 99 -13.12 -7.88 8.66
C SER A 99 -12.21 -8.84 9.41
N GLU A 100 -12.78 -9.60 10.34
CA GLU A 100 -12.04 -10.60 11.11
C GLU A 100 -11.47 -11.73 10.24
N SER A 101 -12.11 -12.05 9.12
CA SER A 101 -11.57 -13.01 8.15
C SER A 101 -10.37 -12.44 7.38
N GLU A 102 -10.38 -11.15 7.05
CA GLU A 102 -9.27 -10.48 6.36
C GLU A 102 -8.04 -10.31 7.28
N LYS A 103 -8.25 -10.09 8.59
CA LYS A 103 -7.15 -10.02 9.57
C LYS A 103 -6.47 -11.36 9.84
N ARG A 104 -7.15 -12.48 9.56
CA ARG A 104 -6.67 -13.85 9.84
C ARG A 104 -5.94 -14.50 8.66
N ARG A 105 -6.00 -13.88 7.47
CA ARG A 105 -5.29 -14.34 6.26
C ARG A 105 -3.87 -13.81 6.25
#